data_AF-A0A6L5FD42-F1
#
_entry.id   AF-A0A6L5FD42-F1
#
_cell.length_a   1.000
_cell.length_b   1.000
_cell.length_c   1.000
_cell.angle_alpha   90.00
_cell.angle_beta   90.00
_cell.angle_gamma   90.00
#
_symmetry.space_group_name_H-M   'P 1'
#
loop_
_entity.id
_entity.type
_entity.pdbx_description
1 polymer ?
#
loop_
_entity_poly.entity_id
_entity_poly.type
_entity_poly.pdbx_seq_one_letter_code
_entity_poly.pdbx_strand_id
1 'polypeptide(L)'
;MGYPVVTKAVAAHLPHKSDLGLVRLGLSNAAAVEEAFADLSGRLAKHAEPGSPGEIVVQEMAESGVELIVGIRNEVNFGSFVIVGPGGVLVEFANQASVRLGPVDESEAKAMLFETAAGKLLQGARGKPPCDIDAAAAAIAAFSRFGAAQAAQLSALEINPLIVSPKSAKGVDLLLDRRS
;
A
#
# COMPACT_ATOMS: atom_id res chain seq x y z
N MET A 1 6.34 -5.40 20.24
CA MET A 1 6.11 -4.22 19.38
C MET A 1 6.49 -2.98 20.17
N GLY A 2 7.12 -1.99 19.53
CA GLY A 2 7.36 -0.67 20.12
C GLY A 2 6.27 0.32 19.69
N TYR A 3 6.13 1.42 20.43
CA TYR A 3 5.32 2.57 20.02
C TYR A 3 6.13 3.51 19.10
N PRO A 4 5.48 4.30 18.23
CA PRO A 4 4.03 4.38 18.03
C PRO A 4 3.47 3.23 17.18
N VAL A 5 2.20 2.90 17.40
CA VAL A 5 1.46 1.90 16.61
C VAL A 5 0.29 2.54 15.86
N VAL A 6 -0.19 1.82 14.86
CA VAL A 6 -1.43 2.10 14.12
C VAL A 6 -2.45 1.00 14.41
N THR A 7 -3.71 1.41 14.56
CA THR A 7 -4.84 0.47 14.67
C THR A 7 -5.77 0.66 13.47
N LYS A 8 -6.16 -0.43 12.81
CA LYS A 8 -7.03 -0.42 11.63
C LYS A 8 -8.17 -1.43 11.82
N ALA A 9 -9.41 -1.05 11.51
CA ALA A 9 -10.47 -2.03 11.32
C ALA A 9 -10.41 -2.56 9.88
N VAL A 10 -10.55 -3.87 9.72
CA VAL A 10 -10.43 -4.58 8.43
C VAL A 10 -11.65 -5.48 8.27
N ALA A 11 -12.30 -5.41 7.11
CA ALA A 11 -13.34 -6.35 6.71
C ALA A 11 -13.29 -6.52 5.19
N ALA A 12 -13.72 -7.67 4.67
CA ALA A 12 -13.64 -7.98 3.24
C ALA A 12 -14.39 -6.97 2.35
N HIS A 13 -15.51 -6.43 2.84
CA HIS A 13 -16.37 -5.46 2.16
C HIS A 13 -15.96 -4.00 2.40
N LEU A 14 -14.87 -3.75 3.14
CA LEU A 14 -14.40 -2.41 3.50
C LEU A 14 -12.99 -2.14 2.94
N PRO A 15 -12.82 -1.95 1.62
CA PRO A 15 -11.52 -1.65 1.02
C PRO A 15 -11.02 -0.25 1.40
N HIS A 16 -11.89 0.76 1.46
CA HIS A 16 -11.52 2.17 1.72
C HIS A 16 -11.61 2.56 3.21
N LYS A 17 -10.85 1.87 4.06
CA LYS A 17 -10.88 1.99 5.54
C LYS A 17 -10.65 3.42 6.06
N SER A 18 -9.70 4.15 5.46
CA SER A 18 -9.35 5.51 5.90
C SER A 18 -10.52 6.49 5.74
N ASP A 19 -11.25 6.42 4.62
CA ASP A 19 -12.37 7.31 4.31
C ASP A 19 -13.55 7.12 5.27
N LEU A 20 -13.67 5.91 5.81
CA LEU A 20 -14.66 5.56 6.83
C LEU A 20 -14.19 5.88 8.26
N GLY A 21 -13.00 6.49 8.40
CA GLY A 21 -12.38 6.79 9.68
C GLY A 21 -12.06 5.53 10.49
N LEU A 22 -11.78 4.41 9.81
CA LEU A 22 -11.49 3.10 10.42
C LEU A 22 -9.99 2.88 10.69
N VAL A 23 -9.20 3.97 10.73
CA VAL A 23 -7.76 3.95 10.98
C VAL A 23 -7.40 4.98 12.05
N ARG A 24 -6.59 4.59 13.05
CA ARG A 24 -6.03 5.46 14.09
C ARG A 24 -4.51 5.36 14.07
N LEU A 25 -3.83 6.48 13.82
CA LEU A 25 -2.37 6.56 13.66
C LEU A 25 -1.72 7.14 14.92
N GLY A 26 -0.41 6.92 15.10
CA GLY A 26 0.40 7.65 16.09
C GLY A 26 0.12 7.28 17.55
N LEU A 27 -0.45 6.10 17.80
CA LEU A 27 -0.83 5.68 19.15
C LEU A 27 0.44 5.39 19.95
N SER A 28 0.71 6.23 20.96
CA SER A 28 2.02 6.30 21.62
C SER A 28 2.10 5.53 22.94
N ASN A 29 0.99 4.94 23.40
CA ASN A 29 0.92 4.17 24.65
C ASN A 29 -0.31 3.23 24.65
N ALA A 30 -0.41 2.37 25.67
CA ALA A 30 -1.48 1.38 25.78
C ALA A 30 -2.87 2.00 25.90
N ALA A 31 -3.03 3.07 26.68
CA ALA A 31 -4.32 3.74 26.87
C ALA A 31 -4.87 4.29 25.55
N ALA A 32 -4.01 4.89 24.71
CA ALA A 32 -4.40 5.36 23.38
C ALA A 32 -4.82 4.22 22.45
N VAL A 33 -4.24 3.02 22.61
CA VAL A 33 -4.65 1.82 21.85
C VAL A 33 -6.00 1.30 22.31
N GLU A 34 -6.25 1.27 23.62
CA GLU A 34 -7.54 0.85 24.18
C GLU A 34 -8.68 1.78 23.74
N GLU A 35 -8.45 3.10 23.78
CA GLU A 35 -9.42 4.10 23.30
C GLU A 35 -9.69 3.93 21.79
N ALA A 36 -8.64 3.78 20.99
CA ALA A 36 -8.75 3.55 19.56
C ALA A 36 -9.51 2.25 19.25
N PHE A 37 -9.26 1.17 20.01
CA PHE A 37 -9.96 -0.10 19.84
C PHE A 37 -11.46 0.05 20.10
N ALA A 38 -11.85 0.69 21.20
CA ALA A 38 -13.26 0.89 21.55
C ALA A 38 -14.03 1.69 20.48
N ASP A 39 -13.45 2.79 20.01
CA ASP A 39 -14.05 3.62 18.95
C ASP A 39 -14.13 2.86 17.61
N LEU A 40 -13.08 2.15 17.21
CA LEU A 40 -13.07 1.36 15.98
C LEU A 40 -14.04 0.18 16.04
N SER A 41 -14.18 -0.50 17.19
CA SER A 41 -15.19 -1.56 17.36
C SER A 41 -16.59 -1.02 17.18
N GLY A 42 -16.90 0.15 17.78
CA GLY A 42 -18.20 0.79 17.63
C GLY A 42 -18.51 1.21 16.19
N ARG A 43 -17.51 1.67 15.44
CA ARG A 43 -17.65 2.02 14.02
C ARG A 43 -17.81 0.80 13.13
N LEU A 44 -17.02 -0.25 13.38
CA LEU A 44 -17.08 -1.48 12.61
C LEU A 44 -18.44 -2.16 12.77
N ALA A 45 -19.02 -2.17 13.98
CA ALA A 45 -20.35 -2.71 14.23
C ALA A 45 -21.45 -2.05 13.38
N LYS A 46 -21.31 -0.75 13.06
CA LYS A 46 -22.25 -0.03 12.19
C LYS A 46 -22.14 -0.43 10.71
N HIS A 47 -21.02 -1.03 10.31
CA HIS A 47 -20.76 -1.47 8.94
C HIS A 47 -20.74 -3.00 8.84
N ALA A 48 -21.12 -3.73 9.90
CA ALA A 48 -21.04 -5.19 9.90
C ALA A 48 -22.08 -5.80 8.96
N GLU A 49 -21.63 -6.70 8.09
CA GLU A 49 -22.52 -7.52 7.26
C GLU A 49 -22.66 -8.93 7.84
N PRO A 50 -23.85 -9.55 7.75
CA PRO A 50 -24.04 -10.93 8.19
C PRO A 50 -23.06 -11.87 7.48
N GLY A 51 -22.24 -12.59 8.25
CA GLY A 51 -21.26 -13.55 7.72
C GLY A 51 -19.91 -12.95 7.30
N SER A 52 -19.72 -11.63 7.43
CA SER A 52 -18.44 -10.95 7.17
C SER A 52 -18.01 -10.11 8.39
N PRO A 53 -17.64 -10.75 9.52
CA PRO A 53 -17.17 -10.02 10.69
C PRO A 53 -15.83 -9.36 10.34
N GLY A 54 -15.70 -8.07 10.66
CA GLY A 54 -14.41 -7.40 10.58
C GLY A 54 -13.55 -7.67 11.81
N GLU A 55 -12.28 -7.34 11.70
CA GLU A 55 -11.27 -7.46 12.74
C GLU A 55 -10.58 -6.12 12.98
N ILE A 56 -9.95 -5.96 14.14
CA ILE A 56 -9.10 -4.80 14.43
C ILE A 56 -7.67 -5.28 14.53
N VAL A 57 -6.80 -4.74 13.68
CA VAL A 57 -5.37 -5.06 13.65
C VAL A 57 -4.56 -3.93 14.26
N VAL A 58 -3.56 -4.29 15.07
CA VAL A 58 -2.55 -3.36 15.60
C VAL A 58 -1.23 -3.67 14.92
N GLN A 59 -0.59 -2.64 14.36
CA GLN A 59 0.66 -2.77 13.61
C GLN A 59 1.64 -1.68 14.04
N GLU A 60 2.94 -1.95 13.94
CA GLU A 60 3.96 -0.91 14.06
C GLU A 60 3.74 0.19 13.01
N MET A 61 3.88 1.45 13.41
CA MET A 61 3.76 2.57 12.49
C MET A 61 4.96 2.61 11.54
N ALA A 62 4.71 2.63 10.24
CA ALA A 62 5.77 2.81 9.25
C ALA A 62 6.46 4.18 9.42
N GLU A 63 7.77 4.23 9.16
CA GLU A 63 8.49 5.51 9.07
C GLU A 63 7.82 6.40 8.01
N SER A 64 7.84 7.72 8.21
CA SER A 64 7.39 8.64 7.17
C SER A 64 8.27 8.54 5.94
N GLY A 65 7.66 8.60 4.75
CA GLY A 65 8.35 8.40 3.49
C GLY A 65 7.56 8.93 2.30
N VAL A 66 8.06 8.67 1.10
CA VAL A 66 7.31 8.90 -0.14
C VAL A 66 6.33 7.75 -0.31
N GLU A 67 5.05 8.07 -0.51
CA GLU A 67 4.02 7.08 -0.78
C GLU A 67 3.95 6.76 -2.28
N LEU A 68 3.83 5.47 -2.58
CA LEU A 68 3.61 4.93 -3.92
C LEU A 68 2.37 4.04 -3.93
N ILE A 69 1.73 3.95 -5.08
CA ILE A 69 0.74 2.91 -5.38
C ILE A 69 1.40 1.92 -6.32
N VAL A 70 1.33 0.63 -5.99
CA VAL A 70 1.83 -0.45 -6.84
C VAL A 70 0.71 -1.43 -7.10
N GLY A 71 0.26 -1.52 -8.35
CA GLY A 71 -0.83 -2.37 -8.78
C GLY A 71 -0.36 -3.47 -9.73
N ILE A 72 -0.98 -4.64 -9.61
CA ILE A 72 -0.93 -5.72 -10.61
C ILE A 72 -2.34 -5.92 -11.16
N ARG A 73 -2.46 -6.07 -12.47
CA ARG A 73 -3.71 -6.44 -13.16
C ARG A 73 -3.42 -7.60 -14.09
N ASN A 74 -4.10 -8.73 -13.88
CA ASN A 74 -3.89 -9.95 -14.65
C ASN A 74 -5.00 -10.11 -15.68
N GLU A 75 -4.67 -9.85 -16.93
CA GLU A 75 -5.57 -9.94 -18.07
C GLU A 75 -5.40 -11.29 -18.80
N VAL A 76 -6.51 -11.96 -19.10
CA VAL A 76 -6.50 -13.31 -19.70
C VAL A 76 -5.75 -13.36 -21.03
N ASN A 77 -5.90 -12.32 -21.85
CA ASN A 77 -5.36 -12.28 -23.20
C ASN A 77 -4.03 -11.51 -23.32
N PHE A 78 -3.67 -10.71 -22.31
CA PHE A 78 -2.56 -9.76 -22.39
C PHE A 78 -1.47 -9.99 -21.34
N GLY A 79 -1.69 -10.90 -20.38
CA GLY A 79 -0.74 -11.19 -19.32
C GLY A 79 -0.89 -10.27 -18.12
N SER A 80 0.18 -10.15 -17.32
CA SER A 80 0.18 -9.37 -16.10
C SER A 80 0.68 -7.95 -16.38
N PHE A 81 -0.09 -6.93 -16.02
CA PHE A 81 0.35 -5.54 -16.06
C PHE A 81 0.82 -5.11 -14.68
N VAL A 82 1.96 -4.43 -14.64
CA VAL A 82 2.51 -3.77 -13.46
C VAL A 82 2.29 -2.28 -13.61
N ILE A 83 1.69 -1.68 -12.58
CA ILE A 83 1.35 -0.25 -12.54
C ILE A 83 2.06 0.34 -11.32
N VAL A 84 2.84 1.39 -11.52
CA VAL A 84 3.52 2.10 -10.43
C VAL A 84 3.18 3.58 -10.55
N GLY A 85 2.69 4.18 -9.47
CA GLY A 85 2.31 5.59 -9.44
C GLY A 85 2.65 6.25 -8.10
N PRO A 86 2.60 7.59 -8.04
CA PRO A 86 2.63 8.30 -6.78
C PRO A 86 1.42 7.92 -5.92
N GLY A 87 1.58 7.90 -4.60
CA GLY A 87 0.51 7.72 -3.61
C GLY A 87 0.18 8.99 -2.83
N GLY A 88 -0.83 8.91 -1.96
CA GLY A 88 -1.28 10.02 -1.13
C GLY A 88 -1.75 11.24 -1.92
N VAL A 89 -1.54 12.44 -1.37
CA VAL A 89 -1.96 13.73 -1.97
C VAL A 89 -1.42 13.93 -3.39
N LEU A 90 -0.31 13.29 -3.75
CA LEU A 90 0.30 13.45 -5.07
C LEU A 90 -0.49 12.78 -6.19
N VAL A 91 -1.34 11.79 -5.89
CA VAL A 91 -2.25 11.17 -6.87
C VAL A 91 -3.13 12.23 -7.53
N GLU A 92 -3.62 13.20 -6.76
CA GLU A 92 -4.54 14.25 -7.23
C GLU A 92 -3.87 15.25 -8.20
N PHE A 93 -2.54 15.36 -8.14
CA PHE A 93 -1.78 16.33 -8.94
C PHE A 93 -0.94 15.69 -10.05
N ALA A 94 -0.80 14.36 -10.07
CA ALA A 94 0.07 13.66 -11.00
C ALA A 94 -0.61 12.43 -11.62
N ASN A 95 -1.29 12.63 -12.76
CA ASN A 95 -1.73 11.57 -13.68
C ASN A 95 -0.54 10.92 -14.42
N GLN A 96 0.47 10.45 -13.70
CA GLN A 96 1.69 9.86 -14.26
C GLN A 96 2.04 8.56 -13.54
N ALA A 97 1.22 7.53 -13.80
CA ALA A 97 1.60 6.15 -13.51
C ALA A 97 2.47 5.62 -14.66
N SER A 98 3.50 4.84 -14.32
CA SER A 98 4.22 4.01 -15.29
C SER A 98 3.58 2.63 -15.34
N VAL A 99 3.42 2.09 -16.54
CA VAL A 99 2.82 0.77 -16.78
C VAL A 99 3.79 -0.08 -17.60
N ARG A 100 3.91 -1.36 -17.24
CA ARG A 100 4.70 -2.38 -17.96
C ARG A 100 3.97 -3.70 -18.01
N LEU A 101 4.29 -4.53 -19.00
CA LEU A 101 3.99 -5.96 -18.94
C LEU A 101 4.97 -6.60 -17.96
N GLY A 102 4.44 -7.44 -17.07
CA GLY A 102 5.18 -8.14 -16.05
C GLY A 102 5.40 -9.63 -16.38
N PRO A 103 6.20 -10.32 -15.55
CA PRO A 103 6.88 -9.75 -14.39
C PRO A 103 8.04 -8.83 -14.77
N VAL A 104 8.25 -7.76 -13.99
CA VAL A 104 9.39 -6.84 -14.16
C VAL A 104 10.53 -7.18 -13.21
N ASP A 105 11.76 -6.88 -13.62
CA ASP A 105 12.93 -6.95 -12.74
C ASP A 105 13.18 -5.63 -11.97
N GLU A 106 14.19 -5.62 -11.10
CA GLU A 106 14.52 -4.45 -10.28
C GLU A 106 15.01 -3.25 -11.12
N SER A 107 15.64 -3.49 -12.27
CA SER A 107 16.09 -2.43 -13.19
C SER A 107 14.90 -1.76 -13.88
N GLU A 108 13.96 -2.55 -14.39
CA GLU A 108 12.71 -2.07 -14.95
C GLU A 108 11.85 -1.34 -13.91
N ALA A 109 11.72 -1.90 -12.70
CA ALA A 109 11.00 -1.24 -11.62
C ALA A 109 11.61 0.12 -11.26
N LYS A 110 12.95 0.23 -11.24
CA LYS A 110 13.64 1.50 -11.02
C LYS A 110 13.39 2.50 -12.15
N ALA A 111 13.38 2.05 -13.41
CA ALA A 111 13.00 2.89 -14.54
C ALA A 111 11.56 3.39 -14.44
N MET A 112 10.61 2.51 -14.09
CA MET A 112 9.22 2.88 -13.85
C MET A 112 9.08 3.96 -12.78
N LEU A 113 9.80 3.84 -11.66
CA LEU A 113 9.78 4.85 -10.59
C LEU A 113 10.21 6.24 -11.10
N PHE A 114 11.26 6.31 -11.91
CA PHE A 114 11.78 7.56 -12.46
C PHE A 114 10.89 8.19 -13.55
N GLU A 115 10.01 7.42 -14.17
CA GLU A 115 8.99 7.94 -15.10
C GLU A 115 7.83 8.64 -14.39
N THR A 116 7.64 8.37 -13.11
CA THR A 116 6.56 8.99 -12.31
C THR A 116 7.02 10.30 -11.65
N ALA A 117 6.05 11.12 -11.23
CA ALA A 117 6.32 12.29 -10.40
C ALA A 117 6.99 11.93 -9.06
N ALA A 118 6.82 10.70 -8.56
CA ALA A 118 7.43 10.23 -7.32
C ALA A 118 8.97 10.08 -7.45
N GLY A 119 9.48 9.82 -8.65
CA GLY A 119 10.92 9.65 -8.88
C GLY A 119 11.77 10.82 -8.37
N LYS A 120 11.31 12.07 -8.59
CA LYS A 120 12.00 13.27 -8.09
C LYS A 120 11.99 13.37 -6.56
N LEU A 121 10.91 12.95 -5.91
CA LEU A 121 10.80 12.99 -4.45
C LEU A 121 11.65 11.90 -3.80
N LEU A 122 11.71 10.72 -4.42
CA LEU A 122 12.54 9.62 -3.99
C LEU A 122 14.04 9.97 -4.04
N GLN A 123 14.45 10.82 -4.98
CA GLN A 123 15.83 11.34 -5.04
C GLN A 123 16.13 12.40 -3.96
N GLY A 124 15.13 12.80 -3.17
CA GLY A 124 15.26 13.83 -2.14
C GLY A 124 14.77 15.19 -2.62
N ALA A 125 14.10 15.92 -1.73
CA ALA A 125 13.60 17.28 -1.99
C ALA A 125 13.67 18.14 -0.72
N ARG A 126 14.02 19.43 -0.86
CA ARG A 126 14.01 20.47 0.19
C ARG A 126 14.48 19.97 1.57
N GLY A 127 15.76 19.60 1.68
CA GLY A 127 16.39 19.23 2.96
C GLY A 127 16.03 17.84 3.49
N LYS A 128 15.24 17.04 2.75
CA LYS A 128 15.05 15.62 3.06
C LYS A 128 16.09 14.76 2.33
N PRO A 129 16.65 13.73 3.00
CA PRO A 129 17.54 12.79 2.35
C PRO A 129 16.82 11.99 1.25
N PRO A 130 17.56 11.43 0.28
CA PRO A 130 16.99 10.49 -0.68
C PRO A 130 16.40 9.27 0.03
N CYS A 131 15.37 8.69 -0.59
CA CYS A 131 14.75 7.44 -0.17
C CYS A 131 15.55 6.24 -0.69
N ASP A 132 15.31 5.06 -0.12
CA ASP A 132 15.89 3.81 -0.59
C ASP A 132 15.18 3.31 -1.86
N ILE A 133 15.61 3.83 -3.01
CA ILE A 133 15.05 3.51 -4.32
C ILE A 133 15.27 2.03 -4.67
N ASP A 134 16.39 1.45 -4.25
CA ASP A 134 16.71 0.06 -4.55
C ASP A 134 15.80 -0.89 -3.75
N ALA A 135 15.48 -0.56 -2.49
CA ALA A 135 14.47 -1.29 -1.72
C ALA A 135 13.08 -1.19 -2.36
N ALA A 136 12.70 -0.01 -2.89
CA ALA A 136 11.42 0.14 -3.58
C ALA A 136 11.36 -0.69 -4.88
N ALA A 137 12.43 -0.66 -5.68
CA ALA A 137 12.53 -1.44 -6.91
C ALA A 137 12.49 -2.96 -6.63
N ALA A 138 13.20 -3.43 -5.60
CA ALA A 138 13.16 -4.80 -5.14
C ALA A 138 11.75 -5.23 -4.71
N ALA A 139 11.03 -4.39 -3.97
CA ALA A 139 9.66 -4.65 -3.55
C ALA A 139 8.70 -4.75 -4.74
N ILE A 140 8.80 -3.83 -5.71
CA ILE A 140 7.98 -3.82 -6.93
C ILE A 140 8.25 -5.08 -7.77
N ALA A 141 9.50 -5.43 -8.00
CA ALA A 141 9.87 -6.61 -8.78
C ALA A 141 9.39 -7.90 -8.10
N ALA A 142 9.54 -8.01 -6.78
CA ALA A 142 9.02 -9.15 -6.01
C ALA A 142 7.49 -9.25 -6.09
N PHE A 143 6.78 -8.12 -5.95
CA PHE A 143 5.32 -8.07 -6.04
C PHE A 143 4.83 -8.41 -7.45
N SER A 144 5.55 -7.95 -8.48
CA SER A 144 5.29 -8.28 -9.88
C SER A 144 5.42 -9.77 -10.17
N ARG A 145 6.53 -10.40 -9.72
CA ARG A 145 6.72 -11.85 -9.83
C ARG A 145 5.62 -12.63 -9.13
N PHE A 146 5.23 -12.21 -7.92
CA PHE A 146 4.14 -12.83 -7.18
C PHE A 146 2.80 -12.70 -7.91
N GLY A 147 2.44 -11.50 -8.35
CA GLY A 147 1.17 -11.25 -9.04
C GLY A 147 1.04 -12.03 -10.34
N ALA A 148 2.12 -12.14 -11.11
CA ALA A 148 2.17 -12.97 -12.32
C ALA A 148 2.03 -14.47 -12.00
N ALA A 149 2.71 -14.96 -10.96
CA ALA A 149 2.61 -16.36 -10.52
C ALA A 149 1.20 -16.73 -10.04
N GLN A 150 0.43 -15.76 -9.54
CA GLN A 150 -0.95 -15.93 -9.07
C GLN A 150 -2.00 -15.57 -10.13
N ALA A 151 -1.62 -15.33 -11.39
CA ALA A 151 -2.52 -14.85 -12.43
C ALA A 151 -3.71 -15.78 -12.76
N ALA A 152 -3.63 -17.07 -12.40
CA ALA A 152 -4.76 -17.99 -12.51
C ALA A 152 -5.85 -17.76 -11.46
N GLN A 153 -5.48 -17.25 -10.27
CA GLN A 153 -6.37 -17.15 -9.11
C GLN A 153 -6.76 -15.69 -8.79
N LEU A 154 -5.91 -14.73 -9.15
CA LEU A 154 -6.07 -13.32 -8.80
C LEU A 154 -6.17 -12.48 -10.08
N SER A 155 -7.23 -11.67 -10.19
CA SER A 155 -7.41 -10.70 -11.27
C SER A 155 -6.66 -9.41 -11.00
N ALA A 156 -6.54 -9.00 -9.74
CA ALA A 156 -5.86 -7.78 -9.36
C ALA A 156 -5.20 -7.88 -7.98
N LEU A 157 -4.09 -7.16 -7.82
CA LEU A 157 -3.42 -6.95 -6.54
C LEU A 157 -3.03 -5.46 -6.44
N GLU A 158 -3.07 -4.88 -5.25
CA GLU A 158 -2.66 -3.48 -5.08
C GLU A 158 -2.07 -3.24 -3.69
N ILE A 159 -0.86 -2.69 -3.65
CA ILE A 159 -0.26 -2.13 -2.43
C ILE A 159 -0.50 -0.63 -2.45
N ASN A 160 -1.23 -0.14 -1.45
CA ASN A 160 -1.57 1.28 -1.32
C ASN A 160 -1.71 1.70 0.16
N PRO A 161 -0.72 2.43 0.74
CA PRO A 161 0.54 2.84 0.12
C PRO A 161 1.65 1.79 0.29
N LEU A 162 2.58 1.79 -0.66
CA LEU A 162 3.98 1.38 -0.46
C LEU A 162 4.75 2.63 0.01
N ILE A 163 5.18 2.65 1.28
CA ILE A 163 5.92 3.78 1.84
C ILE A 163 7.42 3.54 1.69
N VAL A 164 8.12 4.47 1.04
CA VAL A 164 9.57 4.43 0.85
C VAL A 164 10.24 5.47 1.73
N SER A 165 11.03 5.03 2.70
CA SER A 165 11.87 5.86 3.57
C SER A 165 13.34 5.80 3.13
N PRO A 166 14.24 6.59 3.71
CA PRO A 166 15.69 6.50 3.46
C PRO A 166 16.32 5.14 3.81
N LYS A 167 15.59 4.24 4.48
CA LYS A 167 16.11 2.97 4.98
C LYS A 167 15.37 1.74 4.45
N SER A 168 14.17 1.91 3.89
CA SER A 168 13.31 0.77 3.54
C SER A 168 12.17 1.15 2.61
N ALA A 169 11.53 0.13 2.01
CA ALA A 169 10.23 0.23 1.37
C ALA A 169 9.26 -0.75 2.05
N LYS A 170 8.09 -0.28 2.52
CA LYS A 170 7.13 -1.09 3.28
C LYS A 170 5.72 -0.91 2.76
N GLY A 171 5.10 -2.02 2.33
CA GLY A 171 3.66 -2.04 2.01
C GLY A 171 2.84 -1.95 3.30
N VAL A 172 1.94 -0.98 3.37
CA VAL A 172 1.16 -0.69 4.58
C VAL A 172 -0.27 -1.25 4.50
N ASP A 173 -0.78 -1.44 3.29
CA ASP A 173 -2.04 -2.12 3.04
C ASP A 173 -1.93 -2.91 1.72
N LEU A 174 -2.76 -3.95 1.60
CA LEU A 174 -2.82 -4.78 0.41
C LEU A 174 -4.28 -5.14 0.11
N LEU A 175 -4.70 -4.87 -1.12
CA LEU A 175 -5.97 -5.32 -1.68
C LEU A 175 -5.70 -6.45 -2.71
N LEU A 176 -6.56 -7.45 -2.72
CA LEU A 176 -6.47 -8.62 -3.61
C LEU A 176 -7.86 -8.95 -4.14
N ASP A 177 -8.00 -8.99 -5.47
CA ASP A 177 -9.22 -9.44 -6.12
C ASP A 177 -9.03 -10.85 -6.67
N ARG A 178 -9.92 -11.75 -6.26
CA ARG A 178 -9.95 -13.12 -6.77
C ARG A 178 -10.62 -13.13 -8.13
N ARG A 179 -10.10 -13.97 -9.02
CA ARG A 179 -10.76 -14.28 -10.29
C ARG A 179 -11.99 -15.15 -9.99
N SER A 180 -13.15 -14.72 -10.47
CA SER A 180 -14.43 -15.44 -10.41
C SER A 180 -14.52 -16.55 -11.46
#